data_AF-F0G713-F1
#
_entry.id   AF-F0G713-F1
#
_cell.length_a   1.000
_cell.length_b   1.000
_cell.length_c   1.000
_cell.angle_alpha   90.00
_cell.angle_beta   90.00
_cell.angle_gamma   90.00
#
_symmetry.space_group_name_H-M   'P 1'
#
loop_
_entity.id
_entity.type
_entity.pdbx_description
1 polymer ?
#
loop_
_entity_poly.entity_id
_entity_poly.type
_entity_poly.pdbx_seq_one_letter_code
_entity_poly.pdbx_strand_id
1 'polypeptide(L)'
;MLVQAHIARAGMLVVTLPDVFDVRQIVEISRTLNPALEVVLCTNSGDEAALLASEGIGTVFMSETELARGMTEHVLGRMAKPVAASH
;
A
#
# COMPACT_ATOMS: atom_id res chain seq x y z
N MET A 1 -22.72 -7.04 -12.37
CA MET A 1 -23.18 -6.89 -10.96
C MET A 1 -22.24 -7.56 -9.93
N LEU A 2 -21.03 -8.00 -10.32
CA LEU A 2 -20.13 -8.73 -9.41
C LEU A 2 -19.25 -7.83 -8.54
N VAL A 3 -18.95 -6.59 -8.94
CA VAL A 3 -17.98 -5.73 -8.23
C VAL A 3 -18.50 -5.21 -6.89
N GLN A 4 -19.76 -4.76 -6.84
CA GLN A 4 -20.32 -4.12 -5.63
C GLN A 4 -20.51 -5.12 -4.47
N ALA A 5 -20.99 -6.33 -4.75
CA ALA A 5 -21.21 -7.36 -3.73
C ALA A 5 -19.89 -7.90 -3.12
N HIS A 6 -18.80 -7.90 -3.88
CA HIS A 6 -17.49 -8.31 -3.39
C HIS A 6 -16.84 -7.23 -2.53
N ILE A 7 -16.98 -5.94 -2.89
CA ILE A 7 -16.47 -4.82 -2.08
C ILE A 7 -17.18 -4.73 -0.72
N ALA A 8 -18.51 -4.95 -0.67
CA ALA A 8 -19.29 -4.93 0.56
C ALA A 8 -18.78 -5.88 1.66
N ARG A 9 -18.07 -6.94 1.28
CA ARG A 9 -17.49 -7.95 2.19
C ARG A 9 -15.97 -7.98 2.18
N ALA A 10 -15.32 -7.15 1.37
CA ALA A 10 -13.87 -7.12 1.27
C ALA A 10 -13.28 -6.49 2.53
N GLY A 11 -12.19 -7.08 3.06
CA GLY A 11 -11.43 -6.46 4.14
C GLY A 11 -10.49 -5.35 3.65
N MET A 12 -10.04 -5.44 2.40
CA MET A 12 -9.04 -4.54 1.84
C MET A 12 -9.22 -4.36 0.33
N LEU A 13 -8.96 -3.14 -0.16
CA LEU A 13 -8.79 -2.77 -1.56
C LEU A 13 -7.33 -2.39 -1.80
N VAL A 14 -6.67 -3.12 -2.69
CA VAL A 14 -5.29 -2.84 -3.12
C VAL A 14 -5.31 -2.25 -4.52
N VAL A 15 -4.68 -1.09 -4.71
CA VAL A 15 -4.62 -0.41 -6.02
C VAL A 15 -3.16 -0.17 -6.40
N THR A 16 -2.77 -0.73 -7.55
CA THR A 16 -1.46 -0.57 -8.16
C THR A 16 -1.66 -0.05 -9.59
N LEU A 17 -1.97 1.25 -9.73
CA LEU A 17 -2.25 1.85 -11.03
C LEU A 17 -1.21 2.92 -11.37
N PRO A 18 -0.83 3.04 -12.65
CA PRO A 18 0.05 4.10 -13.13
C PRO A 18 -0.67 5.46 -13.25
N ASP A 19 -2.00 5.50 -13.07
CA ASP A 19 -2.80 6.71 -13.14
C ASP A 19 -3.57 6.89 -11.82
N VAL A 20 -3.17 7.89 -11.06
CA VAL A 20 -3.64 8.16 -9.71
C VAL A 20 -4.98 8.92 -9.71
N PHE A 21 -5.36 9.54 -10.82
CA PHE A 21 -6.56 10.36 -10.90
C PHE A 21 -7.85 9.54 -10.69
N ASP A 22 -7.90 8.30 -11.20
CA ASP A 22 -9.07 7.42 -11.06
C ASP A 22 -9.15 6.76 -9.67
N VAL A 23 -8.06 6.73 -8.92
CA VAL A 23 -7.97 6.00 -7.63
C VAL A 23 -8.87 6.63 -6.58
N ARG A 24 -8.93 7.96 -6.49
CA ARG A 24 -9.77 8.67 -5.52
C ARG A 24 -11.24 8.27 -5.67
N GLN A 25 -11.75 8.34 -6.90
CA GLN A 25 -13.13 8.02 -7.20
C GLN A 25 -13.45 6.55 -6.91
N ILE A 26 -12.54 5.62 -7.25
CA ILE A 26 -12.70 4.19 -6.94
C ILE A 26 -12.80 3.98 -5.42
N VAL A 27 -11.95 4.65 -4.64
CA VAL A 27 -11.94 4.53 -3.18
C VAL A 27 -13.21 5.12 -2.56
N GLU A 28 -13.66 6.29 -3.00
CA GLU A 28 -14.89 6.93 -2.51
C GLU A 28 -16.14 6.06 -2.77
N ILE A 29 -16.27 5.53 -3.99
CA ILE A 29 -17.36 4.61 -4.35
C ILE A 29 -17.28 3.35 -3.49
N SER A 30 -16.07 2.79 -3.31
CA SER A 30 -15.89 1.57 -2.53
C SER A 30 -16.23 1.75 -1.05
N ARG A 31 -15.86 2.91 -0.47
CA ARG A 31 -16.20 3.27 0.92
C ARG A 31 -17.69 3.54 1.13
N THR A 32 -18.39 4.01 0.10
CA THR A 32 -19.85 4.16 0.15
C THR A 32 -20.55 2.80 0.37
N LEU A 33 -19.96 1.72 -0.15
CA LEU A 33 -20.47 0.36 -0.02
C LEU A 33 -19.96 -0.35 1.23
N ASN A 34 -18.72 -0.06 1.63
CA ASN A 34 -18.06 -0.65 2.78
C ASN A 34 -17.16 0.40 3.47
N PRO A 35 -17.67 1.12 4.48
CA PRO A 35 -16.90 2.14 5.20
C PRO A 35 -15.69 1.59 5.97
N ALA A 36 -15.70 0.30 6.29
CA ALA A 36 -14.62 -0.38 7.00
C ALA A 36 -13.52 -0.91 6.06
N LEU A 37 -13.66 -0.69 4.75
CA LEU A 37 -12.70 -1.15 3.75
C LEU A 37 -11.33 -0.48 3.96
N GLU A 38 -10.33 -1.29 4.26
CA GLU A 38 -8.95 -0.82 4.28
C GLU A 38 -8.48 -0.56 2.85
N VAL A 39 -7.71 0.50 2.64
CA VAL A 39 -7.23 0.90 1.31
C VAL A 39 -5.72 0.98 1.33
N VAL A 40 -5.10 0.24 0.43
CA VAL A 40 -3.66 0.21 0.22
C VAL A 40 -3.36 0.65 -1.21
N LEU A 41 -2.53 1.68 -1.34
CA LEU A 41 -2.19 2.29 -2.62
C LEU A 41 -0.69 2.12 -2.88
N CYS A 42 -0.32 1.86 -4.12
CA CYS A 42 1.07 1.86 -4.54
C CYS A 42 1.27 2.75 -5.77
N THR A 43 2.24 3.67 -5.69
CA THR A 43 2.65 4.56 -6.79
C THR A 43 4.17 4.49 -6.99
N ASN A 44 4.65 4.92 -8.16
CA ASN A 44 6.05 5.12 -8.48
C ASN A 44 6.46 6.61 -8.45
N SER A 45 5.54 7.52 -8.14
CA SER A 45 5.79 8.97 -8.06
C SER A 45 5.75 9.45 -6.61
N GLY A 46 6.81 10.15 -6.19
CA GLY A 46 6.89 10.75 -4.86
C GLY A 46 5.84 11.85 -4.64
N ASP A 47 5.57 12.66 -5.67
CA ASP A 47 4.59 13.76 -5.59
C ASP A 47 3.17 13.21 -5.45
N GLU A 48 2.83 12.16 -6.21
CA GLU A 48 1.55 11.47 -6.08
C GLU A 48 1.40 10.80 -4.72
N ALA A 49 2.48 10.19 -4.22
CA ALA A 49 2.46 9.56 -2.90
C ALA A 49 2.15 10.59 -1.80
N ALA A 50 2.80 11.75 -1.87
CA ALA A 50 2.57 12.85 -0.94
C ALA A 50 1.13 13.38 -1.02
N LEU A 51 0.61 13.57 -2.25
CA LEU A 51 -0.76 14.03 -2.47
C LEU A 51 -1.79 13.03 -1.89
N LEU A 52 -1.71 11.76 -2.28
CA LEU A 52 -2.61 10.71 -1.81
C LEU A 52 -2.57 10.54 -0.29
N ALA A 53 -1.39 10.64 0.31
CA ALA A 53 -1.21 10.57 1.75
C ALA A 53 -1.86 11.78 2.44
N SER A 54 -1.70 12.99 1.89
CA SER A 54 -2.30 14.22 2.43
C SER A 54 -3.83 14.21 2.37
N GLU A 55 -4.41 13.52 1.38
CA GLU A 55 -5.85 13.38 1.21
C GLU A 55 -6.47 12.27 2.09
N GLY A 56 -5.64 11.47 2.79
CA GLY A 56 -6.13 10.41 3.67
C GLY A 56 -6.89 9.30 2.93
N ILE A 57 -6.58 9.08 1.66
CA ILE A 57 -7.28 8.09 0.83
C ILE A 57 -6.99 6.66 1.29
N GLY A 58 -5.81 6.40 1.87
CA GLY A 58 -5.43 5.10 2.43
C GLY A 58 -3.97 5.07 2.84
N THR A 59 -3.44 3.88 3.08
CA THR A 59 -2.00 3.68 3.29
C THR A 59 -1.30 3.68 1.94
N VAL A 60 -0.37 4.62 1.76
CA VAL A 60 0.32 4.82 0.48
C VAL A 60 1.74 4.29 0.56
N PHE A 61 2.11 3.46 -0.40
CA PHE A 61 3.44 2.89 -0.56
C PHE A 61 4.10 3.41 -1.84
N MET A 62 5.37 3.81 -1.74
CA MET A 62 6.15 4.17 -2.92
C MET A 62 6.99 2.97 -3.37
N SER A 63 6.73 2.48 -4.58
CA SER A 63 7.28 1.22 -5.12
C SER A 63 8.79 1.12 -4.96
N GLU A 64 9.52 2.19 -5.28
CA GLU A 64 10.98 2.21 -5.19
C GLU A 64 11.49 2.20 -3.75
N THR A 65 10.81 2.92 -2.84
CA THR A 65 11.14 2.88 -1.40
C THR A 65 10.91 1.50 -0.81
N GLU A 66 9.80 0.86 -1.17
CA GLU A 66 9.49 -0.49 -0.69
C GLU A 66 10.48 -1.53 -1.22
N LEU A 67 10.91 -1.38 -2.48
CA LEU A 67 11.97 -2.19 -3.06
C LEU A 67 13.29 -1.98 -2.30
N ALA A 68 13.72 -0.73 -2.11
CA ALA A 68 14.94 -0.40 -1.39
C ALA A 68 14.91 -0.89 0.07
N ARG A 69 13.75 -0.80 0.73
CA ARG A 69 13.51 -1.32 2.08
C ARG A 69 13.69 -2.85 2.11
N GLY A 70 13.02 -3.58 1.22
CA GLY A 70 13.16 -5.03 1.14
C GLY A 70 14.59 -5.49 0.83
N MET A 71 15.30 -4.78 -0.04
CA MET A 71 16.72 -5.03 -0.31
C MET A 71 17.59 -4.79 0.94
N THR A 72 17.34 -3.70 1.66
CA THR A 72 18.08 -3.35 2.89
C THR A 72 17.84 -4.39 3.98
N GLU A 73 16.59 -4.78 4.22
CA GLU A 73 16.22 -5.83 5.16
C GLU A 73 16.91 -7.16 4.82
N HIS A 74 16.95 -7.53 3.54
CA HIS A 74 17.67 -8.73 3.10
C HIS A 74 19.17 -8.66 3.39
N VAL A 75 19.82 -7.54 3.07
CA VAL A 75 21.26 -7.36 3.33
C VAL A 75 21.55 -7.40 4.82
N LEU A 76 20.79 -6.67 5.64
CA LEU A 76 20.96 -6.67 7.10
C LEU A 76 20.74 -8.05 7.70
N GLY A 77 19.73 -8.80 7.26
CA GLY A 77 19.49 -10.18 7.71
C GLY A 77 20.64 -11.15 7.39
N ARG A 78 21.44 -10.86 6.36
CA ARG A 78 22.63 -11.66 6.01
C ARG A 78 23.91 -11.17 6.70
N MET A 79 24.03 -9.87 6.93
CA MET A 79 25.23 -9.25 7.50
C MET A 79 25.21 -9.20 9.03
N ALA A 80 24.03 -9.25 9.66
CA ALA A 80 23.87 -9.49 11.09
C ALA A 80 24.24 -10.95 11.40
N LYS A 81 25.55 -11.22 11.47
CA LYS A 81 26.10 -12.47 11.99
C LYS A 81 25.46 -12.73 13.37
N PRO A 82 24.97 -13.95 13.69
CA PRO A 82 24.62 -14.27 15.06
C PRO A 82 25.86 -14.02 15.91
N VAL A 83 25.77 -13.12 16.88
CA VAL A 83 26.73 -13.09 17.98
C VAL A 83 26.60 -14.46 18.64
N ALA A 84 27.57 -15.33 18.36
CA ALA A 84 27.69 -16.59 19.06
C ALA A 84 27.76 -16.25 20.55
N ALA A 85 26.77 -16.71 21.30
CA ALA A 85 26.79 -16.63 22.75
C ALA A 85 28.01 -17.42 23.22
N SER A 86 29.05 -16.70 23.66
CA SER A 86 30.24 -17.29 24.26
C SER A 86 29.86 -17.86 25.63
N HIS A 87 30.05 -19.17 25.78
CA HIS A 87 30.14 -19.88 27.05
C HIS A 87 31.39 -19.48 27.83
#